data_AF-A0A962R2W4-F1
#
_entry.id   AF-A0A962R2W4-F1
#
_cell.length_a   1.000
_cell.length_b   1.000
_cell.length_c   1.000
_cell.angle_alpha   90.00
_cell.angle_beta   90.00
_cell.angle_gamma   90.00
#
_symmetry.space_group_name_H-M   'P 1'
#
loop_
_entity.id
_entity.type
_entity.pdbx_description
1 polymer ?
#
loop_
_entity_poly.entity_id
_entity_poly.type
_entity_poly.pdbx_seq_one_letter_code
_entity_poly.pdbx_strand_id
1 'polypeptide(L)'
;EDAAAALDRLAGQAVDSEAAEALADRFMYQDYYADQTSVSLAKDFGPQFAVAVGSLAPGSWQGPVESGFGWHLVYIDSVIPGRVPAFDEVEGEVKTAWLGVQKEIGWQKAYKEMRARYTLRIPVPVDDAALAESRAAPPAADLPLQEQEAAL
;
A
#
# COMPACT_ATOMS: atom_id res chain seq x y z
N GLU A 1 15.97 -23.72 4.10
CA GLU A 1 17.08 -24.40 3.39
C GLU A 1 16.79 -24.54 1.90
N ASP A 2 15.58 -24.91 1.50
CA ASP A 2 15.25 -25.14 0.07
C ASP A 2 15.43 -23.92 -0.84
N ALA A 3 15.09 -22.71 -0.39
CA ALA A 3 15.26 -21.50 -1.19
C ALA A 3 16.74 -21.18 -1.51
N ALA A 4 17.66 -21.42 -0.56
CA ALA A 4 19.09 -21.23 -0.80
C ALA A 4 19.64 -22.30 -1.77
N ALA A 5 19.19 -23.54 -1.64
CA ALA A 5 19.57 -24.62 -2.55
C ALA A 5 19.02 -24.43 -3.98
N ALA A 6 17.85 -23.81 -4.12
CA ALA A 6 17.29 -23.42 -5.42
C ALA A 6 18.09 -22.29 -6.08
N LEU A 7 18.61 -21.34 -5.29
CA LEU A 7 19.45 -20.26 -5.79
C LEU A 7 20.74 -20.79 -6.43
N ASP A 8 21.40 -21.76 -5.81
CA ASP A 8 22.60 -22.39 -6.39
C ASP A 8 22.32 -23.11 -7.72
N ARG A 9 21.08 -23.60 -7.93
CA ARG A 9 20.67 -24.24 -9.19
C ARG A 9 20.26 -23.24 -10.27
N LEU A 10 19.79 -22.06 -9.88
CA LEU A 10 19.35 -20.98 -10.77
C LEU A 10 20.45 -19.93 -11.03
N ALA A 11 21.53 -19.93 -10.25
CA ALA A 11 22.67 -19.05 -10.43
C ALA A 11 23.27 -19.21 -11.84
N GLY A 12 23.05 -18.21 -12.69
CA GLY A 12 23.52 -18.19 -14.08
C GLY A 12 22.56 -18.76 -15.12
N GLN A 13 21.33 -19.14 -14.74
CA GLN A 13 20.28 -19.52 -15.68
C GLN A 13 19.40 -18.31 -16.06
N ALA A 14 18.87 -18.34 -17.29
CA ALA A 14 17.91 -17.35 -17.78
C ALA A 14 16.59 -17.42 -17.01
N VAL A 15 15.80 -16.34 -17.06
CA VAL A 15 14.50 -16.19 -16.36
C VAL A 15 13.50 -17.27 -16.77
N ASP A 16 13.61 -17.68 -18.02
CA ASP A 16 12.77 -18.55 -18.81
C ASP A 16 13.36 -19.97 -18.95
N SER A 17 14.24 -20.37 -18.03
CA SER A 17 14.69 -21.76 -17.97
C SER A 17 13.55 -22.66 -17.48
N GLU A 18 13.33 -23.80 -18.14
CA GLU A 18 12.40 -24.85 -17.69
C GLU A 18 12.72 -25.33 -16.26
N ALA A 19 13.96 -25.15 -15.83
CA ALA A 19 14.41 -25.38 -14.47
C ALA A 19 13.87 -24.35 -13.45
N ALA A 20 13.70 -23.08 -13.83
CA ALA A 20 13.08 -22.07 -12.98
C ALA A 20 11.60 -22.38 -12.74
N GLU A 21 10.85 -22.76 -13.79
CA GLU A 21 9.44 -23.17 -13.66
C GLU A 21 9.28 -24.46 -12.86
N ALA A 22 10.20 -25.42 -13.01
CA ALA A 22 10.14 -26.69 -12.27
C ALA A 22 10.58 -26.57 -10.80
N LEU A 23 11.39 -25.56 -10.45
CA LEU A 23 11.85 -25.28 -9.09
C LEU A 23 10.91 -24.31 -8.33
N ALA A 24 10.10 -23.55 -9.04
CA ALA A 24 9.15 -22.61 -8.45
C ALA A 24 7.86 -23.32 -8.00
N ASP A 25 7.43 -23.02 -6.78
CA ASP A 25 6.08 -23.40 -6.33
C ASP A 25 5.03 -22.58 -7.07
N ARG A 26 3.87 -23.20 -7.33
CA ARG A 26 2.72 -22.50 -7.93
C ARG A 26 2.30 -21.32 -7.06
N PHE A 27 2.63 -20.11 -7.50
CA PHE A 27 2.23 -18.88 -6.83
C PHE A 27 0.83 -18.45 -7.28
N MET A 28 0.07 -17.86 -6.36
CA MET A 28 -1.31 -17.44 -6.66
C MET A 28 -1.37 -16.14 -7.48
N TYR A 29 -0.25 -15.43 -7.58
CA TYR A 29 -0.14 -14.19 -8.34
C TYR A 29 0.70 -14.38 -9.61
N GLN A 30 0.99 -13.27 -10.29
CA GLN A 30 1.75 -13.27 -11.53
C GLN A 30 3.19 -13.71 -11.28
N ASP A 31 3.77 -14.46 -12.22
CA ASP A 31 5.19 -14.82 -12.20
C ASP A 31 6.08 -13.66 -12.70
N TYR A 32 5.48 -12.72 -13.43
CA TYR A 32 6.17 -11.57 -14.02
C TYR A 32 5.47 -10.25 -13.70
N TYR A 33 6.26 -9.27 -13.24
CA TYR A 33 5.80 -7.95 -12.82
C TYR A 33 6.57 -6.86 -13.58
N ALA A 34 5.93 -6.28 -14.60
CA ALA A 34 6.49 -5.14 -15.35
C ALA A 34 6.15 -3.80 -14.67
N ASP A 35 7.09 -2.85 -14.71
CA ASP A 35 6.91 -1.45 -14.33
C ASP A 35 6.27 -1.22 -12.94
N GLN A 36 6.60 -2.08 -11.98
CA GLN A 36 6.08 -1.96 -10.63
C GLN A 36 6.86 -0.95 -9.79
N THR A 37 6.11 -0.12 -9.06
CA THR A 37 6.70 0.79 -8.08
C THR A 37 7.00 0.06 -6.78
N SER A 38 7.99 0.56 -6.02
CA SER A 38 8.29 0.05 -4.68
C SER A 38 7.09 0.12 -3.74
N VAL A 39 6.18 1.08 -3.94
CA VAL A 39 4.93 1.22 -3.18
C VAL A 39 3.95 0.09 -3.50
N SER A 40 3.80 -0.29 -4.78
CA SER A 40 2.94 -1.43 -5.15
C SER A 40 3.50 -2.74 -4.60
N LEU A 41 4.81 -2.95 -4.74
CA LEU A 41 5.48 -4.13 -4.18
C LEU A 41 5.34 -4.19 -2.66
N ALA A 42 5.42 -3.05 -1.97
CA ALA A 42 5.24 -3.00 -0.52
C ALA A 42 3.80 -3.33 -0.09
N LYS A 43 2.80 -2.99 -0.92
CA LYS A 43 1.40 -3.31 -0.67
C LYS A 43 1.10 -4.79 -0.88
N ASP A 44 1.68 -5.38 -1.92
CA ASP A 44 1.37 -6.76 -2.31
C ASP A 44 2.21 -7.77 -1.52
N PHE A 45 3.53 -7.55 -1.38
CA PHE A 45 4.47 -8.49 -0.77
C PHE A 45 4.95 -8.08 0.64
N GLY A 46 4.75 -6.82 1.00
CA GLY A 46 5.16 -6.24 2.27
C GLY A 46 6.36 -5.28 2.16
N PRO A 47 6.52 -4.38 3.14
CA PRO A 47 7.52 -3.32 3.08
C PRO A 47 8.97 -3.84 3.08
N GLN A 48 9.25 -4.93 3.79
CA GLN A 48 10.58 -5.54 3.85
C GLN A 48 11.01 -6.09 2.49
N PHE A 49 10.08 -6.69 1.75
CA PHE A 49 10.33 -7.19 0.39
C PHE A 49 10.68 -6.05 -0.58
N ALA A 50 9.92 -4.95 -0.55
CA ALA A 50 10.18 -3.80 -1.41
C ALA A 50 11.55 -3.15 -1.17
N VAL A 51 11.99 -3.08 0.09
CA VAL A 51 13.32 -2.56 0.45
C VAL A 51 14.43 -3.51 -0.02
N ALA A 52 14.24 -4.82 0.16
CA ALA A 52 15.18 -5.82 -0.31
C ALA A 52 15.35 -5.72 -1.83
N VAL A 53 14.25 -5.78 -2.60
CA VAL A 53 14.27 -5.69 -4.07
C VAL A 53 14.91 -4.40 -4.58
N GLY A 54 14.67 -3.27 -3.91
CA GLY A 54 15.29 -2.00 -4.28
C GLY A 54 16.82 -1.95 -4.10
N SER A 55 17.40 -2.85 -3.32
CA SER A 55 18.85 -2.90 -3.04
C SER A 55 19.60 -3.92 -3.91
N LEU A 56 18.86 -4.68 -4.72
CA LEU A 56 19.36 -5.81 -5.50
C LEU A 56 19.78 -5.37 -6.93
N ALA A 57 20.76 -6.07 -7.51
CA ALA A 57 21.33 -5.73 -8.81
C ALA A 57 20.53 -6.35 -9.98
N PRO A 58 20.25 -5.61 -11.06
CA PRO A 58 19.58 -6.18 -12.23
C PRO A 58 20.43 -7.25 -12.93
N GLY A 59 19.78 -8.18 -13.62
CA GLY A 59 20.40 -9.22 -14.45
C GLY A 59 20.80 -10.50 -13.72
N SER A 60 20.37 -10.70 -12.47
CA SER A 60 20.65 -11.93 -11.72
C SER A 60 19.49 -12.37 -10.83
N TRP A 61 19.35 -13.69 -10.67
CA TRP A 61 18.49 -14.30 -9.66
C TRP A 61 19.02 -13.97 -8.27
N GLN A 62 18.18 -13.38 -7.43
CA GLN A 62 18.53 -12.93 -6.09
C GLN A 62 17.51 -13.42 -5.08
N GLY A 63 18.01 -13.74 -3.89
CA GLY A 63 17.21 -14.30 -2.82
C GLY A 63 18.11 -14.99 -1.79
N PRO A 64 17.51 -15.60 -0.76
CA PRO A 64 16.08 -15.68 -0.51
C PRO A 64 15.53 -14.37 0.12
N VAL A 65 14.49 -13.79 -0.46
CA VAL A 65 13.81 -12.59 0.06
C VAL A 65 12.57 -13.00 0.82
N GLU A 66 12.46 -12.55 2.06
CA GLU A 66 11.27 -12.78 2.89
C GLU A 66 10.13 -11.82 2.49
N SER A 67 8.94 -12.37 2.33
CA SER A 67 7.69 -11.63 2.12
C SER A 67 6.61 -12.15 3.07
N GLY A 68 5.45 -11.48 3.10
CA GLY A 68 4.29 -11.95 3.87
C GLY A 68 3.79 -13.35 3.49
N PHE A 69 4.18 -13.87 2.31
CA PHE A 69 3.80 -15.20 1.82
C PHE A 69 4.90 -16.26 2.00
N GLY A 70 6.06 -15.89 2.54
CA GLY A 70 7.22 -16.77 2.71
C GLY A 70 8.45 -16.31 1.91
N TRP A 71 9.31 -17.26 1.55
CA TRP A 71 10.61 -17.01 0.91
C TRP A 71 10.51 -17.05 -0.61
N HIS A 72 11.02 -16.01 -1.26
CA HIS A 72 10.95 -15.86 -2.71
C HIS A 72 12.36 -15.66 -3.29
N LEU A 73 12.58 -16.23 -4.47
CA LEU A 73 13.70 -15.85 -5.34
C LEU A 73 13.15 -14.90 -6.40
N VAL A 74 13.86 -13.81 -6.63
CA VAL A 74 13.43 -12.72 -7.50
C VAL A 74 14.50 -12.53 -8.56
N TYR A 75 14.09 -12.53 -9.82
CA TYR A 75 14.92 -12.05 -10.92
C TYR A 75 14.54 -10.62 -11.24
N ILE A 76 15.54 -9.73 -11.29
CA ILE A 76 15.33 -8.33 -11.65
C ILE A 76 15.81 -8.15 -13.07
N ASP A 77 14.88 -7.95 -14.01
CA ASP A 77 15.20 -7.69 -15.42
C ASP A 77 15.85 -6.31 -15.58
N SER A 78 15.13 -5.27 -15.16
CA SER A 78 15.58 -3.89 -15.28
C SER A 78 15.11 -3.04 -14.09
N VAL A 79 15.92 -2.05 -13.72
CA VAL A 79 15.60 -1.08 -12.66
C VAL A 79 15.57 0.30 -13.27
N ILE A 80 14.41 0.95 -13.21
CA ILE A 80 14.23 2.33 -13.64
C ILE A 80 14.37 3.22 -12.40
N PRO A 81 15.44 4.01 -12.26
CA PRO A 81 15.60 4.89 -11.11
C PRO A 81 14.50 5.95 -11.14
N GLY A 82 13.78 6.08 -10.04
CA GLY A 82 12.82 7.17 -9.87
C GLY A 82 13.52 8.52 -9.97
N ARG A 83 13.03 9.38 -10.85
CA ARG A 83 13.46 10.79 -10.92
C ARG A 83 12.68 11.59 -9.89
N VAL A 84 13.38 12.45 -9.14
CA VAL A 84 12.72 13.53 -8.40
C VAL A 84 12.35 14.63 -9.41
N PRO A 85 11.05 14.90 -9.64
CA PRO A 85 10.64 15.99 -10.53
C PRO A 85 11.07 17.35 -9.96
N ALA A 86 11.28 18.33 -10.84
CA ALA A 86 11.60 19.69 -10.41
C ALA A 86 10.39 20.31 -9.71
N PHE A 87 10.62 21.25 -8.79
CA PHE A 87 9.53 21.89 -8.05
C PHE A 87 8.49 22.53 -8.98
N ASP A 88 8.94 23.17 -10.07
CA ASP A 88 8.06 23.79 -11.07
C ASP A 88 7.11 22.79 -11.75
N GLU A 89 7.49 21.50 -11.84
CA GLU A 89 6.66 20.44 -12.43
C GLU A 89 5.57 19.97 -11.46
N VAL A 90 5.82 20.06 -10.14
CA VAL A 90 4.91 19.55 -9.09
C VAL A 90 4.23 20.64 -8.27
N GLU A 91 4.47 21.91 -8.56
CA GLU A 91 3.94 23.05 -7.80
C GLU A 91 2.41 22.97 -7.65
N GLY A 92 1.70 22.65 -8.75
CA GLY A 92 0.24 22.55 -8.76
C GLY A 92 -0.29 21.42 -7.87
N GLU A 93 0.36 20.26 -7.91
CA GLU A 93 0.00 19.11 -7.07
C GLU A 93 0.29 19.40 -5.60
N VAL A 94 1.47 19.94 -5.29
CA VAL A 94 1.88 20.32 -3.92
C VAL A 94 0.93 21.37 -3.36
N LYS A 95 0.55 22.38 -4.14
CA LYS A 95 -0.40 23.42 -3.73
C LYS A 95 -1.77 22.82 -3.42
N THR A 96 -2.25 21.92 -4.26
CA THR A 96 -3.55 21.25 -4.06
C THR A 96 -3.53 20.39 -2.80
N ALA A 97 -2.48 19.58 -2.62
CA ALA A 97 -2.29 18.79 -1.42
C ALA A 97 -2.21 19.66 -0.16
N TRP A 98 -1.47 20.77 -0.22
CA TRP A 98 -1.36 21.72 0.89
C TRP A 98 -2.71 22.35 1.26
N LEU A 99 -3.50 22.79 0.27
CA LEU A 99 -4.85 23.32 0.51
C LEU A 99 -5.77 22.27 1.16
N GLY A 100 -5.66 21.00 0.76
CA GLY A 100 -6.37 19.89 1.40
C GLY A 100 -6.04 19.76 2.88
N VAL A 101 -4.75 19.73 3.21
CA VAL A 101 -4.26 19.67 4.60
C VAL A 101 -4.73 20.89 5.41
N GLN A 102 -4.64 22.10 4.85
CA GLN A 102 -5.11 23.32 5.54
C GLN A 102 -6.62 23.28 5.82
N LYS A 103 -7.41 22.78 4.86
CA LYS A 103 -8.86 22.61 5.04
C LYS A 103 -9.15 21.64 6.18
N GLU A 104 -8.45 20.51 6.22
CA GLU A 104 -8.64 19.49 7.26
C GLU A 104 -8.27 20.03 8.65
N ILE A 105 -7.16 20.76 8.77
CA ILE A 105 -6.78 21.46 10.02
C ILE A 105 -7.89 22.45 10.45
N GLY A 106 -8.39 23.26 9.51
CA GLY A 106 -9.47 24.21 9.78
C GLY A 106 -10.76 23.53 10.22
N TRP A 107 -11.14 22.43 9.55
CA TRP A 107 -12.30 21.62 9.89
C TRP A 107 -12.18 20.98 11.27
N GLN A 108 -11.02 20.39 11.60
CA GLN A 108 -10.77 19.81 12.92
C GLN A 108 -10.89 20.85 14.04
N LYS A 109 -10.34 22.05 13.82
CA LYS A 109 -10.45 23.16 14.77
C LYS A 109 -11.91 23.61 14.94
N ALA A 110 -12.61 23.88 13.84
CA ALA A 110 -14.01 24.30 13.87
C ALA A 110 -14.92 23.24 14.51
N TYR A 111 -14.70 21.97 14.18
CA TYR A 111 -15.40 20.84 14.79
C TYR A 111 -15.17 20.76 16.29
N LYS A 112 -13.92 20.91 16.75
CA LYS A 112 -13.57 20.91 18.18
C LYS A 112 -14.24 22.05 18.94
N GLU A 113 -14.24 23.25 18.37
CA GLU A 113 -14.91 24.43 18.94
C GLU A 113 -16.43 24.26 18.99
N MET A 114 -17.02 23.71 17.93
CA MET A 114 -18.46 23.43 17.91
C MET A 114 -18.82 22.36 18.95
N ARG A 115 -18.11 21.23 18.96
CA ARG A 115 -18.33 20.13 19.92
C ARG A 115 -18.24 20.59 21.37
N ALA A 116 -17.33 21.51 21.70
CA ALA A 116 -17.18 22.03 23.06
C ALA A 116 -18.43 22.78 23.57
N ARG A 117 -19.29 23.28 22.67
CA ARG A 117 -20.52 24.01 23.04
C ARG A 117 -21.74 23.10 23.25
N TYR A 118 -21.67 21.82 22.89
CA TYR A 118 -22.81 20.90 22.95
C TYR A 118 -22.50 19.67 23.80
N THR A 119 -23.37 19.37 24.76
CA THR A 119 -23.32 18.12 25.53
C THR A 119 -23.97 17.01 24.72
N LEU A 120 -23.16 16.14 24.11
CA LEU A 120 -23.65 14.94 23.43
C LEU A 120 -24.18 13.95 24.46
N ARG A 121 -25.48 13.65 24.43
CA ARG A 121 -26.07 12.54 25.18
C ARG A 121 -26.30 11.37 24.24
N ILE A 122 -25.48 10.33 24.37
CA ILE A 122 -25.66 9.07 23.64
C ILE A 122 -26.55 8.17 24.53
N PRO A 123 -27.75 7.77 24.07
CA PRO A 123 -28.71 7.04 24.90
C PRO A 123 -28.41 5.55 25.10
N VAL A 124 -27.34 5.03 24.49
CA VAL A 124 -26.84 3.67 24.74
C VAL A 124 -25.53 3.79 25.53
N PRO A 125 -25.34 3.06 26.64
CA PRO A 125 -24.05 2.98 27.30
C PRO A 125 -23.06 2.38 26.29
N VAL A 126 -22.13 3.20 25.84
CA VAL A 126 -21.05 2.75 24.97
C VAL A 126 -19.97 2.20 25.88
N ASP A 127 -19.82 0.87 25.88
CA ASP A 127 -18.63 0.25 26.46
C ASP A 127 -17.40 0.83 25.75
N ASP A 128 -16.43 1.32 26.52
CA ASP A 128 -15.23 1.99 26.00
C ASP A 128 -14.46 1.11 24.99
N ALA A 129 -14.62 -0.21 25.09
CA ALA A 129 -14.09 -1.19 24.14
C ALA A 129 -14.72 -1.06 22.73
N ALA A 130 -16.03 -0.80 22.62
CA ALA A 130 -16.71 -0.65 21.34
C ALA A 130 -16.37 0.68 20.64
N LEU A 131 -16.01 1.73 21.40
CA LEU A 131 -15.55 3.02 20.83
C LEU A 131 -14.18 2.91 20.15
N ALA A 132 -13.31 2.04 20.67
CA ALA A 132 -11.97 1.82 20.11
C ALA A 132 -12.03 1.12 18.74
N GLU A 133 -12.97 0.19 18.56
CA GLU A 133 -13.20 -0.50 17.27
C GLU A 133 -13.80 0.43 16.21
N SER A 134 -14.75 1.30 16.59
CA SER A 134 -15.38 2.24 15.63
C SER A 134 -14.41 3.31 15.10
N ARG A 135 -13.37 3.67 15.87
CA ARG A 135 -12.33 4.63 15.43
C ARG A 135 -11.39 4.05 14.37
N ALA A 136 -11.37 2.73 14.18
CA ALA A 136 -10.49 2.04 13.22
C ALA A 136 -11.11 1.91 11.81
N ALA A 137 -12.40 2.19 11.64
CA ALA A 137 -13.07 2.13 10.34
C ALA A 137 -13.08 3.52 9.68
N PRO A 138 -12.55 3.68 8.45
CA PRO A 138 -12.78 4.92 7.69
C PRO A 138 -14.27 5.04 7.37
N PRO A 139 -14.84 6.26 7.31
CA PRO A 139 -16.24 6.43 6.97
C PRO A 139 -16.46 5.97 5.53
N ALA A 140 -17.23 4.90 5.35
CA ALA A 140 -17.80 4.54 4.06
C ALA A 140 -18.67 5.72 3.59
N ALA A 141 -18.28 6.30 2.47
CA ALA A 141 -19.03 7.33 1.79
C ALA A 141 -20.28 6.71 1.19
N ASP A 142 -21.39 6.70 1.92
CA ASP A 142 -22.72 6.47 1.35
C ASP A 142 -23.78 7.15 2.22
N LEU A 143 -24.17 8.35 1.80
CA LEU A 143 -25.43 8.98 2.23
C LEU A 143 -26.40 8.89 1.04
N PRO A 144 -27.47 8.06 1.10
CA PRO A 144 -28.56 8.21 0.17
C PRO A 144 -29.39 9.43 0.58
N LEU A 145 -29.44 10.44 -0.29
CA LEU A 145 -30.40 11.55 -0.23
C LEU A 145 -31.82 10.96 -0.31
N GLN A 146 -32.56 10.95 0.81
CA GLN A 146 -34.01 10.76 0.79
C GLN A 146 -34.67 12.12 0.68
N GLU A 147 -35.07 12.49 -0.54
CA GLU A 147 -36.03 13.55 -0.79
C GLU A 147 -37.40 13.15 -0.19
N GLN A 148 -37.83 13.88 0.83
CA GLN A 148 -39.21 13.89 1.30
C GLN A 148 -39.83 15.20 0.82
N GLU A 149 -40.45 15.19 -0.37
CA GLU A 149 -41.39 16.24 -0.74
C GLU A 149 -42.77 15.88 -0.17
N ALA A 150 -43.22 16.76 0.72
CA ALA A 150 -44.57 16.77 1.25
C ALA A 150 -45.47 17.67 0.38
N ALA A 151 -46.70 17.19 0.20
CA ALA A 151 -47.93 17.94 -0.03
C ALA A 151 -48.17 18.59 -1.41
N LEU A 152 -49.14 18.03 -2.13
CA LEU A 152 -50.44 18.69 -2.37
C LEU A 152 -51.53 17.64 -2.61
#